data_AF-A0A2D9S8E3-F1
#
_entry.id   AF-A0A2D9S8E3-F1
#
_cell.length_a   1.000
_cell.length_b   1.000
_cell.length_c   1.000
_cell.angle_alpha   90.00
_cell.angle_beta   90.00
_cell.angle_gamma   90.00
#
_symmetry.space_group_name_H-M   'P 1'
#
loop_
_entity.id
_entity.type
_entity.pdbx_description
1 polymer ?
#
loop_
_entity_poly.entity_id
_entity_poly.type
_entity_poly.pdbx_seq_one_letter_code
_entity_poly.pdbx_strand_id
1 'polypeptide(L)'
;MEQQLQSIVQELQIIRGQIQSLTAQFNEVSLTIEALNNQSPDRSVYRALGGVLLEVEDRESLANDLASTKETLETHLSNLNEREEELRDQYKVATENAD
;
A
#
# COMPACT_ATOMS: atom_id res chain seq x y z
N MET A 1 32.90 -0.98 -4.25
CA MET A 1 32.50 -0.03 -3.20
C MET A 1 31.59 1.06 -3.77
N GLU A 2 32.06 1.95 -4.65
CA GLU A 2 31.21 3.03 -5.23
C GLU A 2 29.97 2.49 -5.97
N GLN A 3 30.15 1.44 -6.80
CA GLN A 3 29.02 0.79 -7.50
C GLN A 3 28.01 0.12 -6.54
N GLN A 4 28.48 -0.42 -5.41
CA GLN A 4 27.60 -1.05 -4.41
C GLN A 4 26.77 0.01 -3.68
N LEU A 5 27.41 1.12 -3.28
CA LEU A 5 26.72 2.25 -2.65
C LEU A 5 25.69 2.87 -3.61
N GLN A 6 26.04 3.06 -4.88
CA GLN A 6 25.11 3.54 -5.90
C GLN A 6 23.91 2.60 -6.08
N SER A 7 24.12 1.28 -6.07
CA SER A 7 23.04 0.30 -6.16
C SER A 7 22.09 0.39 -4.95
N ILE A 8 22.62 0.47 -3.73
CA ILE A 8 21.80 0.58 -2.51
C ILE A 8 20.97 1.86 -2.53
N VAL A 9 21.56 3.00 -2.94
CA VAL A 9 20.84 4.27 -3.05
C VAL A 9 19.71 4.19 -4.07
N GLN A 10 19.94 3.58 -5.24
CA GLN A 10 18.91 3.40 -6.26
C GLN A 10 17.77 2.51 -5.74
N GLU A 11 18.08 1.41 -5.06
CA GLU A 11 17.06 0.50 -4.52
C GLU A 11 16.22 1.19 -3.42
N LEU A 12 16.86 1.95 -2.52
CA LEU A 12 16.16 2.76 -1.51
C LEU A 12 15.19 3.77 -2.14
N GLN A 13 15.57 4.42 -3.24
CA GLN A 13 14.69 5.35 -3.95
C GLN A 13 13.46 4.65 -4.55
N ILE A 14 13.66 3.48 -5.15
CA ILE A 14 12.58 2.68 -5.74
C ILE A 14 11.60 2.23 -4.66
N ILE A 15 12.10 1.64 -3.58
CA ILE A 15 11.27 1.13 -2.48
C ILE A 15 10.48 2.26 -1.82
N ARG A 16 11.09 3.43 -1.63
CA ARG A 16 10.39 4.59 -1.09
C ARG A 16 9.21 5.03 -1.96
N GLY A 17 9.38 5.00 -3.28
CA GLY A 17 8.29 5.27 -4.22
C GLY A 17 7.16 4.24 -4.14
N GLN A 18 7.52 2.96 -3.99
CA GLN A 18 6.55 1.87 -3.80
C GLN A 18 5.78 2.04 -2.49
N ILE A 19 6.45 2.28 -1.36
CA ILE A 19 5.82 2.51 -0.05
C ILE A 19 4.83 3.67 -0.12
N GLN A 20 5.20 4.79 -0.75
CA GLN A 20 4.31 5.94 -0.91
C GLN A 20 3.05 5.58 -1.72
N SER A 21 3.22 4.87 -2.84
CA SER A 21 2.10 4.44 -3.69
C SER A 21 1.16 3.48 -2.96
N LEU A 22 1.70 2.46 -2.29
CA LEU A 22 0.89 1.49 -1.55
C LEU A 22 0.20 2.11 -0.34
N THR A 23 0.86 3.06 0.34
CA THR A 23 0.26 3.78 1.47
C THR A 23 -0.94 4.61 1.02
N ALA A 24 -0.85 5.28 -0.13
CA ALA A 24 -1.97 6.02 -0.70
C ALA A 24 -3.16 5.09 -1.00
N GLN A 25 -2.90 3.94 -1.64
CA GLN A 25 -3.92 2.94 -1.95
C GLN A 25 -4.55 2.35 -0.67
N PHE A 26 -3.73 2.01 0.33
CA PHE A 26 -4.21 1.49 1.61
C PHE A 26 -5.14 2.48 2.32
N ASN A 27 -4.78 3.76 2.31
CA ASN A 27 -5.60 4.82 2.89
C ASN A 27 -6.91 5.01 2.12
N GLU A 28 -6.87 5.00 0.79
CA GLU A 28 -8.07 5.10 -0.05
C GLU A 28 -9.05 3.95 0.21
N VAL A 29 -8.56 2.70 0.26
CA VAL A 29 -9.39 1.54 0.59
C VAL A 29 -9.94 1.64 2.00
N SER A 30 -9.12 2.09 2.97
CA SER A 30 -9.56 2.28 4.35
C SER A 30 -10.70 3.30 4.47
N LEU A 31 -10.59 4.43 3.78
CA LEU A 31 -11.63 5.46 3.72
C LEU A 31 -12.89 4.94 3.02
N THR A 32 -12.73 4.12 1.98
CA THR A 32 -13.86 3.49 1.27
C THR A 32 -14.63 2.53 2.18
N ILE A 33 -13.93 1.71 2.97
CA ILE A 33 -14.54 0.82 3.97
C ILE A 33 -15.28 1.64 5.03
N GLU A 34 -14.67 2.71 5.55
CA GLU A 34 -15.30 3.58 6.53
C GLU A 34 -16.59 4.23 5.97
N ALA A 35 -16.54 4.73 4.73
CA ALA A 35 -17.70 5.30 4.07
C ALA A 35 -18.81 4.26 3.85
N LEU A 36 -18.46 3.02 3.46
CA LEU A 36 -19.41 1.93 3.29
C LEU A 36 -20.10 1.56 4.61
N ASN A 37 -19.33 1.46 5.70
CA ASN A 37 -19.84 1.10 7.03
C ASN A 37 -20.73 2.20 7.64
N ASN A 38 -20.45 3.46 7.32
CA ASN A 38 -21.22 4.61 7.80
C ASN A 38 -22.43 4.95 6.91
N GLN A 39 -22.54 4.34 5.71
CA GLN A 39 -23.68 4.57 4.83
C GLN A 39 -24.94 3.94 5.41
N SER A 40 -26.02 4.72 5.38
CA SER A 40 -27.31 4.25 5.86
C SER A 40 -27.79 3.01 5.08
N PRO A 41 -28.35 1.98 5.75
CA PRO A 41 -28.77 0.75 5.09
C PRO A 41 -29.91 0.94 4.08
N ASP A 42 -30.69 2.02 4.21
CA ASP A 42 -31.79 2.40 3.31
C ASP A 42 -31.33 3.07 2.00
N ARG A 43 -30.04 3.42 1.86
CA ARG A 43 -29.49 4.11 0.69
C ARG A 43 -28.62 3.21 -0.15
N SER A 44 -28.95 2.99 -1.41
CA SER A 44 -28.17 2.16 -2.34
C SER A 44 -26.67 2.55 -2.37
N VAL A 45 -25.83 1.53 -2.49
CA VAL A 45 -24.38 1.65 -2.70
C VAL A 45 -24.08 1.24 -4.14
N TYR A 46 -23.18 1.97 -4.79
CA TYR A 46 -22.77 1.70 -6.16
C TYR A 46 -21.25 1.51 -6.23
N ARG A 47 -20.81 0.55 -7.04
CA ARG A 47 -19.40 0.34 -7.38
C ARG A 47 -19.14 0.89 -8.77
N ALA A 48 -18.06 1.66 -8.92
CA ALA A 48 -17.58 2.11 -10.22
C ALA A 48 -16.84 0.98 -10.95
N LEU A 49 -17.23 0.72 -12.20
CA LEU A 49 -16.54 -0.19 -13.11
C LEU A 49 -16.38 0.51 -14.46
N GLY A 50 -15.18 1.00 -14.76
CA GLY A 50 -14.93 1.82 -15.94
C GLY A 50 -15.79 3.09 -15.92
N GLY A 51 -16.64 3.28 -16.93
CA GLY A 51 -17.53 4.43 -17.05
C GLY A 51 -18.94 4.24 -16.48
N VAL A 52 -19.22 3.11 -15.81
CA VAL A 52 -20.56 2.81 -15.27
C VAL A 52 -20.55 2.59 -13.76
N LEU A 53 -21.69 2.85 -13.14
CA LEU A 53 -21.97 2.54 -11.74
C LEU A 53 -22.91 1.34 -11.68
N LEU A 54 -22.49 0.27 -11.01
CA LEU A 54 -23.34 -0.89 -10.75
C LEU A 54 -23.81 -0.88 -9.31
N GLU A 55 -25.10 -1.09 -9.09
CA GLU A 55 -25.66 -1.22 -7.75
C GLU A 55 -25.11 -2.48 -7.07
N VAL A 56 -24.82 -2.35 -5.78
CA VAL A 56 -24.28 -3.42 -4.94
C VAL A 56 -25.43 -4.04 -4.17
N GLU A 57 -25.83 -5.25 -4.57
CA GLU A 57 -26.90 -6.00 -3.90
C GLU A 57 -26.43 -6.53 -2.53
N ASP A 58 -25.18 -6.98 -2.44
CA ASP A 58 -24.57 -7.54 -1.23
C ASP A 58 -23.44 -6.64 -0.72
N ARG A 59 -23.75 -5.82 0.28
CA ARG A 59 -22.77 -4.92 0.92
C ARG A 59 -21.78 -5.65 1.81
N GLU A 60 -22.17 -6.78 2.37
CA GLU A 60 -21.31 -7.56 3.25
C GLU A 60 -20.19 -8.20 2.42
N SER A 61 -20.54 -8.81 1.29
CA SER A 61 -19.56 -9.31 0.33
C SER A 61 -18.61 -8.20 -0.15
N LEU A 62 -19.13 -7.01 -0.48
CA LEU A 62 -18.27 -5.87 -0.87
C LEU A 62 -17.31 -5.45 0.25
N ALA A 63 -17.80 -5.38 1.50
CA ALA A 63 -16.97 -5.01 2.64
C ALA A 63 -15.85 -6.04 2.87
N ASN A 64 -16.15 -7.34 2.72
CA ASN A 64 -15.17 -8.41 2.82
C ASN A 64 -14.10 -8.34 1.71
N ASP A 65 -14.51 -8.07 0.47
CA ASP A 65 -13.57 -7.90 -0.65
C ASP A 65 -12.62 -6.72 -0.42
N LEU A 66 -13.15 -5.59 0.05
CA LEU A 66 -12.36 -4.40 0.39
C LEU A 66 -11.40 -4.69 1.57
N ALA A 67 -11.86 -5.42 2.58
CA ALA A 67 -11.03 -5.80 3.73
C ALA A 67 -9.88 -6.73 3.31
N SER A 68 -10.13 -7.71 2.45
CA SER A 68 -9.08 -8.59 1.91
C SER A 68 -8.06 -7.83 1.06
N THR A 69 -8.54 -6.86 0.26
CA THR A 69 -7.66 -5.95 -0.50
C THR A 69 -6.78 -5.13 0.44
N LYS A 70 -7.36 -4.58 1.51
CA LYS A 70 -6.64 -3.82 2.53
C LYS A 70 -5.56 -4.65 3.22
N GLU A 71 -5.88 -5.87 3.64
CA GLU A 71 -4.94 -6.80 4.30
C GLU A 71 -3.76 -7.16 3.37
N THR A 72 -4.04 -7.36 2.07
CA THR A 72 -3.00 -7.60 1.08
C THR A 72 -2.05 -6.40 0.95
N LEU A 73 -2.60 -5.19 0.88
CA LEU A 73 -1.82 -3.95 0.84
C LEU A 73 -1.00 -3.76 2.11
N GLU A 74 -1.57 -4.05 3.27
CA GLU A 74 -0.89 -3.98 4.58
C GLU A 74 0.30 -4.93 4.65
N THR A 75 0.11 -6.19 4.23
CA THR A 75 1.17 -7.19 4.17
C THR A 75 2.31 -6.74 3.26
N HIS A 76 1.97 -6.22 2.07
CA HIS A 76 2.99 -5.71 1.14
C HIS A 76 3.73 -4.49 1.70
N LEU A 77 3.03 -3.58 2.39
CA LEU A 77 3.64 -2.44 3.05
C LEU A 77 4.61 -2.87 4.16
N SER A 78 4.23 -3.85 4.99
CA SER A 78 5.12 -4.40 6.02
C SER A 78 6.41 -4.93 5.42
N ASN A 79 6.30 -5.77 4.38
CA ASN A 79 7.46 -6.35 3.70
C ASN A 79 8.37 -5.27 3.08
N LEU A 80 7.79 -4.22 2.49
CA LEU A 80 8.56 -3.12 1.91
C LEU A 80 9.27 -2.28 2.98
N ASN A 81 8.64 -2.06 4.13
CA ASN A 81 9.25 -1.35 5.25
C ASN A 81 10.43 -2.15 5.84
N GLU A 82 10.25 -3.46 6.04
CA GLU A 82 11.33 -4.35 6.48
C GLU A 82 12.50 -4.31 5.49
N ARG A 83 12.21 -4.38 4.18
CA ARG A 83 13.23 -4.29 3.15
C ARG A 83 13.93 -2.92 3.12
N GLU A 84 13.19 -1.84 3.37
CA GLU A 84 13.76 -0.49 3.45
C GLU A 84 14.73 -0.37 4.64
N GLU A 85 14.38 -0.93 5.79
CA GLU A 85 15.22 -0.99 6.98
C GLU A 85 16.51 -1.79 6.71
N GLU A 86 16.41 -2.99 6.11
CA GLU A 86 17.57 -3.79 5.72
C GLU A 86 18.54 -3.02 4.81
N LEU A 87 18.01 -2.28 3.83
CA LEU A 87 18.84 -1.50 2.90
C LEU A 87 19.47 -0.28 3.57
N ARG A 88 18.80 0.34 4.55
CA ARG A 88 19.39 1.42 5.35
C ARG A 88 20.57 0.91 6.18
N ASP A 89 20.45 -0.27 6.76
CA ASP A 89 21.53 -0.89 7.51
C ASP A 89 22.71 -1.25 6.59
N GLN A 90 22.43 -1.83 5.41
CA GLN A 90 23.46 -2.09 4.41
C GLN A 90 24.15 -0.81 3.92
N TYR A 91 23.39 0.27 3.72
CA TYR A 91 23.92 1.57 3.36
C TYR A 91 24.89 2.09 4.44
N LYS A 92 24.47 2.04 5.70
CA LYS A 92 25.28 2.49 6.84
C LYS A 92 26.60 1.72 6.94
N VAL A 93 26.54 0.39 6.87
CA VAL A 93 27.75 -0.47 6.87
C VAL A 93 28.64 -0.16 5.67
N ALA A 94 28.08 0.05 4.48
CA ALA A 94 28.85 0.38 3.29
C ALA A 94 29.54 1.75 3.40
N THR A 95 28.93 2.73 4.08
CA THR A 95 29.56 4.04 4.33
C THR A 95 30.64 3.98 5.41
N GLU A 96 30.43 3.23 6.50
CA GLU A 96 31.42 3.11 7.58
C GLU A 96 32.70 2.37 7.16
N ASN A 97 32.60 1.43 6.19
CA ASN A 97 33.76 0.73 5.62
C ASN A 97 34.47 1.52 4.50
N ALA A 98 33.92 2.67 4.10
CA ALA A 98 34.49 3.54 3.06
C ALA A 98 35.37 4.66 3.63
N ASP A 99 35.29 4.89 4.95
CA ASP A 99 36.18 5.75 5.74
C ASP A 99 37.44 4.99 6.20
#